data_AF-A0A7S0XC60-F1
#
_entry.id   AF-A0A7S0XC60-F1
#
_cell.length_a   1.000
_cell.length_b   1.000
_cell.length_c   1.000
_cell.angle_alpha   90.00
_cell.angle_beta   90.00
_cell.angle_gamma   90.00
#
_symmetry.space_group_name_H-M   'P 1'
#
loop_
_entity.id
_entity.type
_entity.pdbx_description
1 polymer ?
#
loop_
_entity_poly.entity_id
_entity_poly.type
_entity_poly.pdbx_seq_one_letter_code
_entity_poly.pdbx_strand_id
1 'polypeptide(L)'
;LKAYNESDKTSIKIITNEEYSQYLCNKQLPDPIYGGYLIVKSKQIDTIAYLNSLWKSVQSICIYSQWIVSDNIDLTNISNNYDVVVVTAGASIKHIWQKYVDNDCPFLYSAGQNLIYTNKYIGSKAVIHGEYIVPIKRNDQNVLIVGATHEKISDFENDEYISTMQN
;
A
#
# COMPACT_ATOMS: atom_id res chain seq x y z
N LEU A 1 -16.05 0.12 -13.58
CA LEU A 1 -14.61 0.20 -13.88
C LEU A 1 -14.45 0.89 -15.23
N LYS A 2 -13.86 2.09 -15.29
CA LYS A 2 -13.54 2.71 -16.59
C LYS A 2 -12.34 1.97 -17.18
N ALA A 3 -12.48 1.52 -18.43
CA ALA A 3 -11.43 0.83 -19.16
C ALA A 3 -10.16 1.69 -19.23
N TYR A 4 -9.01 1.03 -19.06
CA TYR A 4 -7.69 1.62 -19.21
C TYR A 4 -7.54 2.18 -20.63
N ASN A 5 -7.25 3.47 -20.75
CA ASN A 5 -7.10 4.16 -22.03
C ASN A 5 -5.59 4.39 -22.27
N GLU A 6 -5.05 3.95 -23.41
CA GLU A 6 -3.61 4.05 -23.74
C GLU A 6 -3.05 5.48 -23.75
N SER A 7 -3.92 6.50 -23.75
CA SER A 7 -3.57 7.93 -23.59
C SER A 7 -3.11 8.31 -22.16
N ASP A 8 -3.22 7.40 -21.19
CA ASP A 8 -2.79 7.61 -19.80
C ASP A 8 -1.34 7.17 -19.52
N LYS A 9 -0.46 7.25 -20.52
CA LYS A 9 0.98 7.04 -20.29
C LYS A 9 1.49 7.98 -19.20
N THR A 10 2.02 7.38 -18.12
CA THR A 10 2.73 8.08 -17.06
C THR A 10 3.93 8.79 -17.67
N SER A 11 3.91 10.13 -17.69
CA SER A 11 5.05 10.93 -18.13
C SER A 11 5.94 11.28 -16.93
N ILE A 12 7.22 10.96 -17.05
CA ILE A 12 8.27 11.34 -16.10
C ILE A 12 8.96 12.59 -16.68
N LYS A 13 9.07 13.65 -15.88
CA LYS A 13 9.77 14.88 -16.25
C LYS A 13 10.96 15.09 -15.30
N ILE A 14 12.14 15.37 -15.83
CA ILE A 14 13.25 15.89 -15.01
C ILE A 14 12.90 17.32 -14.63
N ILE A 15 12.95 17.64 -13.35
CA ILE A 15 12.64 18.99 -12.85
C ILE A 15 13.90 19.71 -12.39
N THR A 16 13.94 21.01 -12.63
CA THR A 16 14.98 21.90 -12.08
C THR A 16 14.65 22.32 -10.65
N ASN A 17 15.62 22.89 -9.94
CA ASN A 17 15.39 23.43 -8.58
C ASN A 17 14.38 24.58 -8.54
N GLU A 18 14.34 25.40 -9.60
CA GLU A 18 13.34 26.46 -9.73
C GLU A 18 11.93 25.88 -9.87
N GLU A 19 11.75 24.87 -10.72
CA GLU A 19 10.46 24.20 -10.90
C GLU A 19 10.01 23.48 -9.62
N TYR A 20 10.94 22.87 -8.89
CA TYR A 20 10.63 22.24 -7.60
C TYR A 20 10.20 23.25 -6.52
N SER A 21 10.87 24.40 -6.43
CA SER A 21 10.56 25.45 -5.44
C SER A 21 9.16 26.04 -5.61
N GLN A 22 8.64 26.06 -6.85
CA GLN A 22 7.26 26.47 -7.14
C GLN A 22 6.22 25.51 -6.55
N TYR A 23 6.52 24.20 -6.45
CA TYR A 23 5.62 23.21 -5.85
C TYR A 23 5.55 23.29 -4.31
N LEU A 24 6.55 23.90 -3.68
CA LEU A 24 6.61 24.08 -2.22
C LEU A 24 6.15 25.47 -1.77
N CYS A 25 5.32 26.14 -2.57
CA CYS A 25 4.74 27.46 -2.27
C CYS A 25 5.80 28.57 -2.09
N ASN A 26 6.81 28.63 -2.97
CA ASN A 26 7.81 29.71 -3.04
C ASN A 26 8.64 29.93 -1.76
N LYS A 27 8.81 28.90 -0.92
CA LYS A 27 9.79 28.99 0.17
C LYS A 27 11.19 28.72 -0.37
N GLN A 28 12.11 29.62 -0.05
CA GLN A 28 13.53 29.45 -0.32
C GLN A 28 13.99 28.16 0.37
N LEU A 29 14.40 27.17 -0.41
CA LEU A 29 14.89 25.91 0.14
C LEU A 29 16.25 26.18 0.81
N PRO A 30 16.46 25.68 2.04
CA PRO A 30 17.75 25.86 2.73
C PRO A 30 18.89 25.14 1.99
N ASP A 31 18.59 24.07 1.25
CA ASP A 31 19.55 23.29 0.49
C ASP A 31 19.15 23.15 -0.99
N PRO A 32 20.11 23.21 -1.93
CA PRO A 32 19.86 22.89 -3.32
C PRO A 32 19.56 21.39 -3.47
N ILE A 33 18.46 21.05 -4.13
CA ILE A 33 18.19 19.68 -4.53
C ILE A 33 19.11 19.33 -5.71
N TYR A 34 19.82 18.21 -5.63
CA TYR A 34 20.68 17.75 -6.72
C TYR A 34 19.85 16.95 -7.74
N GLY A 35 18.93 17.64 -8.43
CA GLY A 35 18.07 17.07 -9.44
C GLY A 35 16.94 16.18 -8.88
N GLY A 36 15.87 16.03 -9.65
CA GLY A 36 14.73 15.22 -9.27
C GLY A 36 13.87 14.82 -10.46
N TYR A 37 13.10 13.75 -10.29
CA TYR A 37 12.11 13.31 -11.25
C TYR A 37 10.71 13.64 -10.74
N LEU A 38 9.90 14.28 -11.58
CA LEU A 38 8.49 14.49 -11.35
C LEU A 38 7.69 13.45 -12.12
N ILE A 39 6.94 12.64 -11.39
CA ILE A 39 5.86 11.84 -11.97
C ILE A 39 4.65 12.76 -12.13
N VAL A 40 4.40 13.19 -13.36
CA VAL A 40 3.40 14.23 -13.67
C VAL A 40 1.99 13.71 -13.38
N LYS A 41 1.69 12.51 -13.86
CA LYS A 41 0.42 11.80 -13.65
C LYS A 41 0.58 10.80 -12.51
N SER A 42 0.43 11.28 -11.28
CA SER A 42 0.37 10.45 -10.07
C SER A 42 -0.89 10.78 -9.27
N LYS A 43 -1.42 9.77 -8.57
CA LYS A 43 -2.53 9.93 -7.63
C LYS A 43 -2.12 9.37 -6.29
N GLN A 44 -2.32 10.14 -5.24
CA GLN A 44 -2.27 9.66 -3.88
C GLN A 44 -3.65 9.10 -3.53
N ILE A 45 -3.67 7.94 -2.89
CA ILE A 45 -4.91 7.22 -2.56
C ILE A 45 -5.03 7.19 -1.05
N ASP A 46 -6.19 7.60 -0.53
CA ASP A 46 -6.56 7.23 0.84
C ASP A 46 -6.95 5.75 0.85
N THR A 47 -6.00 4.90 1.23
CA THR A 47 -6.16 3.44 1.20
C THR A 47 -7.36 2.96 2.01
N ILE A 48 -7.66 3.59 3.15
CA ILE A 48 -8.80 3.19 4.01
C ILE A 48 -10.12 3.46 3.28
N ALA A 49 -10.30 4.69 2.77
CA ALA A 49 -11.51 5.05 2.05
C ALA A 49 -11.67 4.24 0.74
N TYR A 50 -10.56 3.99 0.06
CA TYR A 50 -10.52 3.20 -1.16
C TYR A 50 -10.92 1.74 -0.91
N LEU A 51 -10.32 1.06 0.08
CA LEU A 51 -10.65 -0.32 0.41
C LEU A 51 -12.10 -0.47 0.87
N ASN A 52 -12.61 0.46 1.68
CA ASN A 52 -14.02 0.47 2.06
C ASN A 52 -14.96 0.61 0.85
N SER A 53 -14.60 1.45 -0.12
CA SER A 53 -15.39 1.64 -1.34
C SER A 53 -15.31 0.41 -2.26
N LEU A 54 -14.13 -0.20 -2.36
CA LEU A 54 -13.91 -1.41 -3.13
C LEU A 54 -14.72 -2.57 -2.55
N TRP A 55 -14.68 -2.75 -1.22
CA TRP A 55 -15.45 -3.77 -0.52
C TRP A 55 -16.96 -3.63 -0.76
N LYS A 56 -17.50 -2.43 -0.60
CA LYS A 56 -18.92 -2.15 -0.90
C LYS A 56 -19.28 -2.48 -2.35
N SER A 57 -18.38 -2.16 -3.29
CA SER A 57 -18.57 -2.47 -4.71
C SER A 57 -18.59 -3.98 -4.95
N VAL A 58 -17.67 -4.72 -4.34
CA VAL A 58 -17.62 -6.19 -4.42
C VAL A 58 -18.90 -6.81 -3.85
N GLN A 59 -19.37 -6.36 -2.68
CA GLN A 59 -20.62 -6.83 -2.10
C GLN A 59 -21.83 -6.61 -3.01
N SER A 60 -21.86 -5.48 -3.75
CA SER A 60 -22.95 -5.19 -4.69
C SER A 60 -22.95 -6.06 -5.96
N ILE A 61 -21.79 -6.60 -6.34
CA ILE A 61 -21.62 -7.45 -7.53
C ILE A 61 -21.81 -8.93 -7.13
N CYS A 62 -21.29 -9.32 -5.97
CA CYS A 62 -21.23 -10.68 -5.47
C CYS A 62 -22.36 -10.97 -4.47
N ILE A 63 -23.60 -10.58 -4.78
CA ILE A 63 -24.74 -10.62 -3.85
C ILE A 63 -25.13 -12.04 -3.38
N TYR A 64 -24.75 -13.07 -4.15
CA TYR A 64 -25.01 -14.47 -3.82
C TYR A 64 -23.76 -15.22 -3.32
N SER A 65 -22.64 -14.52 -3.15
CA SER A 65 -21.42 -15.14 -2.64
C SER A 65 -21.50 -15.33 -1.13
N GLN A 66 -21.02 -16.49 -0.67
CA GLN A 66 -20.84 -16.76 0.75
C GLN A 66 -19.52 -16.15 1.22
N TRP A 67 -19.58 -15.33 2.27
CA TRP A 67 -18.39 -14.79 2.93
C TRP A 67 -18.16 -15.58 4.22
N ILE A 68 -17.05 -16.31 4.28
CA ILE A 68 -16.67 -17.09 5.44
C ILE A 68 -15.52 -16.37 6.13
N VAL A 69 -15.70 -16.00 7.39
CA VAL A 69 -14.62 -15.56 8.26
C VAL A 69 -14.26 -16.74 9.14
N SER A 70 -13.01 -17.19 9.07
CA SER A 70 -12.52 -18.32 9.85
C SER A 70 -11.07 -18.08 10.22
N ASP A 71 -10.73 -18.39 11.48
CA ASP A 71 -9.38 -18.29 12.00
C ASP A 71 -8.47 -19.42 11.47
N ASN A 72 -9.06 -20.47 10.91
CA ASN A 72 -8.35 -21.63 10.37
C ASN A 72 -8.97 -22.09 9.05
N ILE A 73 -8.44 -21.57 7.95
CA ILE A 73 -8.84 -21.98 6.60
C ILE A 73 -8.04 -23.23 6.20
N ASP A 74 -8.73 -24.37 6.16
CA ASP A 74 -8.18 -25.60 5.56
C ASP A 74 -8.39 -25.57 4.04
N LEU A 75 -7.33 -25.25 3.31
CA LEU A 75 -7.37 -25.17 1.85
C LEU A 75 -7.61 -26.52 1.18
N THR A 76 -7.31 -27.64 1.85
CA THR A 76 -7.57 -28.98 1.28
C THR A 76 -9.05 -29.28 1.16
N ASN A 77 -9.85 -28.82 2.12
CA ASN A 77 -11.30 -28.98 2.08
C ASN A 77 -11.94 -27.99 1.08
N ILE A 78 -11.37 -26.78 0.95
CA ILE A 78 -11.85 -25.79 -0.02
C ILE A 78 -11.54 -26.24 -1.45
N SER A 79 -10.35 -26.77 -1.73
CA SER A 79 -10.00 -27.23 -3.09
C SER A 79 -10.89 -28.36 -3.61
N ASN A 80 -11.57 -29.10 -2.73
CA ASN A 80 -12.54 -30.13 -3.12
C ASN A 80 -13.91 -29.56 -3.53
N ASN A 81 -14.19 -28.30 -3.18
CA ASN A 81 -15.50 -27.65 -3.37
C ASN A 81 -15.47 -26.53 -4.41
N TYR A 82 -14.29 -26.12 -4.89
CA TYR A 82 -14.13 -25.01 -5.84
C TYR A 82 -13.14 -25.40 -6.94
N ASP A 83 -13.48 -25.10 -8.20
CA ASP A 83 -12.61 -25.38 -9.35
C ASP A 83 -11.31 -24.56 -9.33
N VAL A 84 -11.36 -23.36 -8.72
CA VAL A 84 -10.24 -22.43 -8.63
C VAL A 84 -10.24 -21.76 -7.26
N VAL A 85 -9.07 -21.77 -6.61
CA VAL A 85 -8.84 -21.05 -5.36
C VAL A 85 -7.79 -19.98 -5.58
N VAL A 86 -8.14 -18.72 -5.28
CA VAL A 86 -7.22 -17.58 -5.34
C VAL A 86 -6.87 -17.17 -3.93
N VAL A 87 -5.59 -17.25 -3.56
CA VAL A 87 -5.09 -16.91 -2.22
C VAL A 87 -4.50 -15.50 -2.22
N THR A 88 -5.12 -14.58 -1.47
CA THR A 88 -4.67 -13.18 -1.31
C THR A 88 -4.37 -12.87 0.16
N ALA A 89 -3.42 -13.59 0.75
CA ALA A 89 -3.20 -13.62 2.20
C ALA A 89 -2.20 -12.57 2.73
N GLY A 90 -1.64 -11.72 1.86
CA GLY A 90 -0.65 -10.71 2.26
C GLY A 90 0.51 -11.35 3.04
N ALA A 91 0.79 -10.83 4.23
CA ALA A 91 1.86 -11.36 5.07
C ALA A 91 1.64 -12.81 5.54
N SER A 92 0.39 -13.28 5.65
CA SER A 92 0.11 -14.65 6.09
C SER A 92 0.45 -15.72 5.04
N ILE A 93 0.87 -15.33 3.83
CA ILE A 93 1.14 -16.27 2.73
C ILE A 93 2.26 -17.27 3.04
N LYS A 94 3.26 -16.92 3.87
CA LYS A 94 4.35 -17.86 4.26
C LYS A 94 3.80 -19.09 4.99
N HIS A 95 2.84 -18.93 5.90
CA HIS A 95 2.24 -20.05 6.63
C HIS A 95 1.47 -20.98 5.69
N ILE A 96 0.76 -20.39 4.73
CA ILE A 96 0.05 -21.13 3.69
C ILE A 96 1.07 -21.87 2.80
N TRP A 97 2.12 -21.20 2.37
CA TRP A 97 3.17 -21.77 1.53
C TRP A 97 3.87 -22.95 2.21
N GLN A 98 4.33 -22.77 3.44
CA GLN A 98 5.00 -23.83 4.22
C GLN A 98 4.11 -25.06 4.44
N LYS A 99 2.79 -24.88 4.52
CA LYS A 99 1.85 -25.98 4.74
C LYS A 99 1.49 -26.75 3.46
N TYR A 100 1.46 -26.08 2.31
CA TYR A 100 0.90 -26.65 1.07
C TYR A 100 1.86 -26.69 -0.12
N VAL A 101 3.07 -26.15 0.01
CA VAL A 101 4.09 -26.12 -1.05
C VAL A 101 5.39 -26.73 -0.54
N ASP A 102 5.83 -27.82 -1.18
CA ASP A 102 7.02 -28.59 -0.79
C ASP A 102 8.34 -27.97 -1.28
N ASN A 103 8.51 -26.65 -1.12
CA ASN A 103 9.74 -25.92 -1.46
C ASN A 103 9.95 -24.74 -0.52
N ASP A 104 11.19 -24.26 -0.45
CA ASP A 104 11.54 -23.06 0.31
C ASP A 104 10.63 -21.87 -0.06
N CYS A 105 10.14 -21.19 0.97
CA CYS A 105 9.28 -20.02 0.82
C CYS A 105 10.10 -18.85 0.27
N PRO A 106 9.81 -18.33 -0.95
CA PRO A 106 10.61 -17.26 -1.55
C PRO A 106 10.28 -15.86 -0.99
N PHE A 107 9.37 -15.76 -0.02
CA PHE A 107 8.86 -14.48 0.48
C PHE A 107 9.72 -13.92 1.62
N LEU A 108 10.15 -12.67 1.47
CA LEU A 108 10.80 -11.89 2.51
C LEU A 108 9.82 -10.88 3.12
N TYR A 109 10.01 -10.60 4.40
CA TYR A 109 9.14 -9.73 5.18
C TYR A 109 9.86 -8.45 5.60
N SER A 110 9.15 -7.33 5.45
CA SER A 110 9.58 -6.05 5.98
C SER A 110 8.43 -5.46 6.79
N ALA A 111 8.68 -5.17 8.07
CA ALA A 111 7.83 -4.24 8.80
C ALA A 111 8.10 -2.83 8.29
N GLY A 112 7.08 -1.99 8.40
CA GLY A 112 7.23 -0.57 8.16
C GLY A 112 6.27 0.23 9.03
N GLN A 113 6.81 1.25 9.68
CA GLN A 113 6.06 2.18 10.49
C GLN A 113 5.89 3.51 9.76
N ASN A 114 4.67 4.04 9.79
CA ASN A 114 4.34 5.35 9.24
C ASN A 114 3.92 6.29 10.37
N LEU A 115 4.36 7.54 10.28
CA LEU A 115 3.82 8.64 11.06
C LEU A 115 2.66 9.27 10.29
N ILE A 116 1.52 9.42 10.94
CA ILE A 116 0.30 10.00 10.36
C ILE A 116 -0.13 11.18 11.22
N TYR A 117 -0.24 12.36 10.63
CA TYR A 117 -0.73 13.54 11.34
C TYR A 117 -1.52 14.49 10.44
N THR A 118 -2.40 15.27 11.06
CA THR A 118 -3.15 16.32 10.38
C THR A 118 -2.27 17.55 10.21
N ASN A 119 -2.37 18.21 9.05
CA ASN A 119 -1.57 19.39 8.76
C ASN A 119 -2.45 20.47 8.09
N LYS A 120 -2.27 21.73 8.49
CA LYS A 120 -3.01 22.85 7.90
C LYS A 120 -2.63 23.10 6.43
N TYR A 121 -1.38 22.82 6.07
CA TYR A 121 -0.84 23.05 4.73
C TYR A 121 -0.28 21.75 4.17
N ILE A 122 -0.78 21.33 3.00
CA ILE A 122 -0.20 20.21 2.27
C ILE A 122 0.10 20.64 0.84
N GLY A 123 1.27 20.23 0.34
CA GLY A 123 1.52 20.22 -1.10
C GLY A 123 0.59 19.23 -1.81
N SER A 124 0.54 19.27 -3.13
CA SER A 124 -0.29 18.37 -3.95
C SER A 124 0.46 17.13 -4.45
N LYS A 125 1.73 16.99 -4.08
CA LYS A 125 2.64 15.96 -4.60
C LYS A 125 3.29 15.22 -3.45
N ALA A 126 3.47 13.92 -3.64
CA ALA A 126 4.32 13.13 -2.78
C ALA A 126 5.79 13.45 -3.07
N VAL A 127 6.61 13.43 -2.03
CA VAL A 127 8.08 13.53 -2.13
C VAL A 127 8.65 12.18 -1.72
N ILE A 128 9.65 11.69 -2.45
CA ILE A 128 10.30 10.40 -2.21
C ILE A 128 11.81 10.63 -2.21
N HIS A 129 12.49 10.29 -1.11
CA HIS A 129 13.93 10.45 -0.92
C HIS A 129 14.50 9.36 0.02
N GLY A 130 14.39 8.10 -0.37
CA GLY A 130 14.70 6.95 0.52
C GLY A 130 13.52 6.62 1.44
N GLU A 131 12.94 7.64 2.08
CA GLU A 131 11.61 7.62 2.68
C GLU A 131 10.62 8.40 1.79
N TYR A 132 9.39 8.60 2.26
CA TYR A 132 8.36 9.33 1.57
C TYR A 132 7.55 10.24 2.50
N ILE A 133 7.08 11.32 1.88
CA ILE A 133 6.07 12.21 2.44
C ILE A 133 4.92 12.26 1.44
N VAL A 134 3.75 11.78 1.84
CA VAL A 134 2.58 11.69 0.98
C VAL A 134 1.45 12.53 1.57
N PRO A 135 1.07 13.62 0.90
CA PRO A 135 -0.12 14.38 1.27
C PRO A 135 -1.37 13.69 0.73
N ILE A 136 -2.37 13.48 1.59
CA ILE A 136 -3.69 12.97 1.21
C ILE A 136 -4.80 13.85 1.81
N LYS A 137 -5.99 13.79 1.20
CA LYS A 137 -7.22 14.25 1.82
C LYS A 137 -8.00 13.08 2.40
N ARG A 138 -8.35 13.16 3.67
CA ARG A 138 -9.20 12.19 4.38
C ARG A 138 -10.28 12.95 5.13
N ASN A 139 -11.55 12.70 4.80
CA ASN A 139 -12.71 13.34 5.44
C ASN A 139 -12.57 14.88 5.52
N ASP A 140 -12.24 15.51 4.39
CA ASP A 140 -11.97 16.96 4.26
C ASP A 140 -10.79 17.51 5.07
N GLN A 141 -10.07 16.65 5.80
CA GLN A 141 -8.84 16.99 6.48
C GLN A 141 -7.63 16.69 5.60
N ASN A 142 -6.66 17.59 5.68
CA ASN A 142 -5.35 17.41 5.09
C ASN A 142 -4.51 16.53 6.03
N VAL A 143 -4.10 15.36 5.56
CA VAL A 143 -3.30 14.39 6.31
C VAL A 143 -1.97 14.20 5.60
N LEU A 144 -0.89 14.19 6.37
CA LEU A 144 0.44 13.83 5.89
C LEU A 144 0.79 12.44 6.41
N ILE A 145 1.22 11.59 5.50
CA ILE A 145 1.82 10.30 5.82
C ILE A 145 3.31 10.43 5.57
N VAL A 146 4.10 10.20 6.62
CA VAL A 146 5.57 10.25 6.57
C VAL A 146 6.10 8.88 6.94
N GLY A 147 6.97 8.32 6.13
CA GLY A 147 7.49 6.98 6.37
C GLY A 147 8.04 6.34 5.11
N ALA A 148 8.17 5.02 5.03
CA ALA A 148 8.07 4.10 6.16
C ALA A 148 9.47 3.68 6.63
N THR A 149 9.57 3.24 7.88
CA THR A 149 10.70 2.39 8.26
C THR A 149 10.71 1.13 7.39
N HIS A 150 11.87 0.53 7.21
CA HIS A 150 12.04 -0.71 6.42
C HIS A 150 12.84 -1.69 7.25
N GLU A 151 12.14 -2.33 8.19
CA GLU A 151 12.74 -3.28 9.12
C GLU A 151 12.61 -4.68 8.53
N LYS A 152 13.73 -5.23 8.04
CA LYS A 152 13.78 -6.63 7.66
C LYS A 152 13.47 -7.46 8.88
N ILE A 153 12.42 -8.26 8.79
CA ILE A 153 12.07 -9.18 9.86
C ILE A 153 12.78 -10.49 9.54
N SER A 154 13.96 -10.67 10.13
CA SER A 154 14.67 -11.96 10.09
C SER A 154 13.96 -13.03 10.92
N ASP A 155 13.06 -12.63 11.83
CA ASP A 155 12.70 -13.46 13.00
C ASP A 155 11.27 -14.03 12.97
N PHE A 156 10.60 -14.08 11.80
CA PHE A 156 9.40 -14.93 11.64
C PHE A 156 9.74 -16.45 11.62
N GLU A 157 10.83 -16.84 12.27
CA GLU A 157 11.16 -18.22 12.63
C GLU A 157 10.67 -18.56 14.05
N ASN A 158 10.27 -17.58 14.86
CA ASN A 158 9.63 -17.82 16.15
C ASN A 158 8.12 -17.52 16.06
N ASP A 159 7.31 -18.58 16.14
CA ASP A 159 5.84 -18.59 16.10
C ASP A 159 5.15 -17.65 17.12
N GLU A 160 5.88 -17.07 18.07
CA GLU A 160 5.34 -16.21 19.13
C GLU A 160 4.85 -14.83 18.64
N TYR A 161 5.45 -14.27 17.58
CA TYR A 161 5.17 -12.87 17.19
C TYR A 161 3.79 -12.67 16.54
N ILE A 162 3.14 -13.73 16.07
CA ILE A 162 1.82 -13.65 15.43
C ILE A 162 0.69 -13.70 16.48
N SER A 163 0.95 -14.33 17.63
CA SER A 163 -0.05 -14.39 18.73
C SER A 163 -0.39 -13.03 19.32
N THR A 164 0.53 -12.05 19.22
CA THR A 164 0.36 -10.71 19.78
C THR A 164 -0.29 -9.70 18.83
N MET A 165 -0.38 -10.00 17.52
CA MET A 165 -1.11 -9.16 16.55
C MET A 165 -2.58 -9.57 16.37
N GLN A 166 -3.03 -10.64 17.05
CA GLN A 166 -4.41 -11.13 17.00
C GLN A 166 -5.29 -10.70 18.20
N ASN A 167 -4.76 -9.88 19.12
CA ASN A 167 -5.52 -9.34 20.28
C ASN A 167 -5.80 -7.85 20.14
#